data_AF-A0A9P0MXA5-F1
#
_entry.id   AF-A0A9P0MXA5-F1
#
_cell.length_a   1.000
_cell.length_b   1.000
_cell.length_c   1.000
_cell.angle_alpha   90.00
_cell.angle_beta   90.00
_cell.angle_gamma   90.00
#
_symmetry.space_group_name_H-M   'P 1'
#
loop_
_entity.id
_entity.type
_entity.pdbx_description
1 polymer ?
#
loop_
_entity_poly.entity_id
_entity_poly.type
_entity_poly.pdbx_seq_one_letter_code
_entity_poly.pdbx_strand_id
1 'polypeptide(L)'
;MSCLKHSSLFHTFLRTIKNHVKFSTSAQTTEISSQEHSLPLVTRNLKFLNQYEPPRQAWYENLDSLEEKKLGIVDLHPDVFGVMPRIDIIHENVLWQKNYKRVSYAHTKVRSEVQGGGRKPWPQKGLGRARHGSIRSPLFKGGGVVHGPRSPTSYFYMLPFFKRVMGLTSTLSIKHAQDDLHIVNNLEIPTDDPKFLQDLIEERNWGVSVLFVDVPDMMPRNITVATDSIKEMNLMPVYGLNVYSMLKHETLVLTLNAVEKIEERILLQLHRPDYSKKMLKFRVSQQ
;
A
#
# COMPACT_ATOMS: atom_id res chain seq x y z
N MET A 1 48.01 -39.78 -59.86
CA MET A 1 47.46 -41.16 -59.79
C MET A 1 46.17 -41.06 -58.99
N SER A 2 44.99 -40.85 -59.59
CA SER A 2 44.03 -41.88 -60.05
C SER A 2 43.67 -42.88 -58.93
N CYS A 3 42.42 -43.24 -58.59
CA CYS A 3 41.06 -42.94 -59.01
C CYS A 3 40.13 -43.85 -58.14
N LEU A 4 38.89 -43.43 -57.83
CA LEU A 4 37.67 -44.28 -57.61
C LEU A 4 37.66 -45.22 -56.36
N LYS A 5 36.56 -45.78 -55.80
CA LYS A 5 35.09 -45.60 -55.67
C LYS A 5 34.61 -46.70 -54.67
N HIS A 6 33.34 -46.60 -54.22
CA HIS A 6 32.41 -47.64 -53.65
C HIS A 6 32.10 -47.44 -52.14
N SER A 7 30.87 -47.21 -51.65
CA SER A 7 29.48 -47.66 -51.88
C SER A 7 29.05 -48.92 -51.08
N SER A 8 28.20 -48.67 -50.08
CA SER A 8 27.01 -49.42 -49.61
C SER A 8 27.11 -50.79 -48.92
N LEU A 9 26.11 -51.00 -48.05
CA LEU A 9 25.50 -52.24 -47.51
C LEU A 9 25.90 -52.58 -46.07
N PHE A 10 25.00 -52.31 -45.10
CA PHE A 10 23.98 -53.25 -44.58
C PHE A 10 24.60 -54.54 -44.03
N HIS A 11 24.49 -54.78 -42.72
CA HIS A 11 23.58 -55.77 -42.12
C HIS A 11 23.93 -56.01 -40.63
N THR A 12 22.90 -55.96 -39.78
CA THR A 12 22.70 -56.73 -38.52
C THR A 12 23.82 -56.86 -37.49
N PHE A 13 23.49 -56.55 -36.23
CA PHE A 13 23.25 -57.59 -35.20
C PHE A 13 22.95 -56.91 -33.86
N LEU A 14 21.68 -56.83 -33.45
CA LEU A 14 21.34 -56.85 -32.03
C LEU A 14 20.09 -57.70 -31.82
N ARG A 15 20.36 -58.90 -31.27
CA ARG A 15 19.41 -59.88 -30.77
C ARG A 15 18.64 -59.31 -29.58
N THR A 16 17.32 -59.40 -29.67
CA THR A 16 16.35 -59.90 -28.66
C THR A 16 16.75 -59.87 -27.17
N ILE A 17 15.86 -59.34 -26.33
CA ILE A 17 14.97 -60.12 -25.46
C ILE A 17 13.68 -59.30 -25.18
N LYS A 18 12.55 -59.93 -25.46
CA LYS A 18 11.19 -59.48 -25.12
C LYS A 18 11.00 -59.55 -23.60
N ASN A 19 10.22 -58.64 -23.01
CA ASN A 19 8.89 -59.01 -22.48
C ASN A 19 8.14 -57.87 -21.77
N HIS A 20 6.86 -57.81 -22.11
CA HIS A 20 5.69 -57.36 -21.33
C HIS A 20 5.60 -55.89 -20.90
N VAL A 21 5.02 -55.08 -21.79
CA VAL A 21 4.02 -54.09 -21.36
C VAL A 21 2.69 -54.50 -21.99
N LYS A 22 1.74 -54.92 -21.15
CA LYS A 22 0.35 -55.10 -21.55
C LYS A 22 -0.20 -53.71 -21.85
N PHE A 23 -0.47 -53.41 -23.11
CA PHE A 23 -1.32 -52.28 -23.46
C PHE A 23 -2.72 -52.59 -22.94
N SER A 24 -3.12 -51.98 -21.83
CA SER A 24 -4.53 -51.88 -21.46
C SER A 24 -5.16 -50.79 -22.30
N THR A 25 -5.81 -51.19 -23.39
CA THR A 25 -6.79 -50.40 -24.12
C THR A 25 -8.05 -50.29 -23.25
N SER A 26 -7.99 -49.39 -22.28
CA SER A 26 -9.18 -48.78 -21.71
C SER A 26 -8.89 -47.28 -21.65
N ALA A 27 -9.07 -46.62 -22.79
CA ALA A 27 -9.35 -45.19 -22.77
C ALA A 27 -10.68 -45.04 -22.03
N GLN A 28 -10.60 -44.90 -20.71
CA GLN A 28 -11.66 -44.23 -20.00
C GLN A 28 -11.62 -42.81 -20.53
N THR A 29 -12.52 -42.52 -21.46
CA THR A 29 -12.99 -41.17 -21.67
C THR A 29 -13.55 -40.77 -20.31
N THR A 30 -12.69 -40.22 -19.44
CA THR A 30 -13.18 -39.36 -18.38
C THR A 30 -13.82 -38.24 -19.15
N GLU A 31 -15.14 -38.32 -19.29
CA GLU A 31 -15.98 -37.17 -19.53
C GLU A 31 -15.58 -36.18 -18.44
N ILE A 32 -14.65 -35.29 -18.78
CA ILE A 32 -14.54 -34.03 -18.08
C ILE A 32 -15.88 -33.40 -18.42
N SER A 33 -16.85 -33.62 -17.55
CA SER A 33 -18.04 -32.80 -17.47
C SER A 33 -17.50 -31.41 -17.15
N SER A 34 -17.10 -30.67 -18.18
CA SER A 34 -16.94 -29.24 -18.11
C SER A 34 -18.34 -28.72 -17.87
N GLN A 35 -18.76 -28.77 -16.60
CA GLN A 35 -19.80 -27.88 -16.15
C GLN A 35 -19.24 -26.50 -16.44
N GLU A 36 -19.79 -25.86 -17.46
CA GLU A 36 -19.58 -24.44 -17.71
C GLU A 36 -20.13 -23.71 -16.50
N HIS A 37 -19.35 -23.66 -15.42
CA HIS A 37 -19.54 -22.71 -14.35
C HIS A 37 -19.13 -21.37 -14.94
N SER A 38 -20.07 -20.73 -15.64
CA SER A 38 -19.94 -19.31 -15.95
C SER A 38 -19.85 -18.60 -14.61
N LEU A 39 -18.63 -18.20 -14.25
CA LEU A 39 -18.41 -17.44 -13.03
C LEU A 39 -19.31 -16.19 -13.10
N PRO A 40 -20.14 -15.93 -12.09
CA PRO A 40 -21.06 -14.81 -12.14
C PRO A 40 -20.28 -13.50 -12.30
N LEU A 41 -20.62 -12.73 -13.33
CA LEU A 41 -20.26 -11.33 -13.40
C LEU A 41 -21.09 -10.61 -12.34
N VAL A 42 -20.43 -10.08 -11.31
CA VAL A 42 -21.08 -9.23 -10.32
C VAL A 42 -21.16 -7.83 -10.92
N THR A 43 -22.12 -7.64 -11.83
CA THR A 43 -22.35 -6.35 -12.47
C THR A 43 -22.94 -5.38 -11.45
N ARG A 44 -22.20 -4.29 -11.19
CA ARG A 44 -22.61 -3.25 -10.25
C ARG A 44 -23.17 -2.04 -11.00
N ASN A 45 -24.15 -1.36 -10.40
CA ASN A 45 -24.66 -0.09 -10.92
C ASN A 45 -23.70 1.06 -10.54
N LEU A 46 -22.71 1.30 -11.39
CA LEU A 46 -21.71 2.34 -11.19
C LEU A 46 -22.29 3.72 -11.55
N LYS A 47 -22.26 4.65 -10.59
CA LYS A 47 -22.73 6.03 -10.77
C LYS A 47 -21.68 6.87 -11.50
N PHE A 48 -22.13 7.84 -12.30
CA PHE A 48 -21.27 8.84 -12.98
C PHE A 48 -20.28 8.27 -14.01
N LEU A 49 -20.56 7.09 -14.57
CA LEU A 49 -19.74 6.52 -15.63
C LEU A 49 -19.66 7.42 -16.86
N ASN A 50 -18.45 7.61 -17.37
CA ASN A 50 -18.20 8.24 -18.65
C ASN A 50 -18.50 7.25 -19.78
N GLN A 51 -19.14 7.71 -20.85
CA GLN A 51 -19.54 6.88 -21.99
C GLN A 51 -18.34 6.29 -22.75
N TYR A 52 -17.19 6.97 -22.68
CA TYR A 52 -15.99 6.60 -23.43
C TYR A 52 -15.01 5.73 -22.65
N GLU A 53 -15.16 5.63 -21.33
CA GLU A 53 -14.22 4.90 -20.48
C GLU A 53 -14.89 3.68 -19.86
N PRO A 54 -14.55 2.45 -20.31
CA PRO A 54 -15.15 1.25 -19.76
C PRO A 54 -14.69 1.04 -18.29
N PRO A 55 -15.51 0.38 -17.47
CA PRO A 55 -15.11 0.01 -16.12
C PRO A 55 -13.91 -0.95 -16.15
N ARG A 56 -13.10 -0.88 -15.10
CA ARG A 56 -12.02 -1.86 -14.88
C ARG A 56 -12.63 -3.12 -14.27
N GLN A 57 -11.95 -4.26 -14.38
CA GLN A 57 -12.43 -5.52 -13.85
C GLN A 57 -11.38 -6.14 -12.95
N ALA A 58 -11.84 -6.72 -11.85
CA ALA A 58 -10.99 -7.46 -10.92
C ALA A 58 -11.66 -8.78 -10.52
N TRP A 59 -10.84 -9.77 -10.18
CA TRP A 59 -11.34 -11.04 -9.67
C TRP A 59 -12.00 -10.85 -8.31
N TYR A 60 -13.09 -11.60 -8.11
CA TYR A 60 -13.76 -11.70 -6.83
C TYR A 60 -13.41 -13.05 -6.19
N GLU A 61 -12.72 -12.99 -5.06
CA GLU A 61 -12.09 -14.13 -4.42
C GLU A 61 -12.76 -14.47 -3.07
N ASN A 62 -12.48 -15.67 -2.57
CA ASN A 62 -12.92 -16.12 -1.25
C ASN A 62 -11.79 -16.02 -0.21
N LEU A 63 -12.13 -15.96 1.08
CA LEU A 63 -11.15 -16.09 2.19
C LEU A 63 -11.34 -17.38 3.02
N ASP A 64 -12.36 -18.18 2.70
CA ASP A 64 -12.77 -19.33 3.51
C ASP A 64 -11.86 -20.56 3.35
N SER A 65 -11.13 -20.67 2.22
CA SER A 65 -10.23 -21.80 1.92
C SER A 65 -8.83 -21.30 1.58
N LEU A 66 -7.83 -22.15 1.78
CA LEU A 66 -6.44 -21.87 1.38
C LEU A 66 -6.35 -21.70 -0.15
N GLU A 67 -6.88 -22.67 -0.88
CA GLU A 67 -7.01 -22.61 -2.35
C GLU A 67 -7.80 -21.38 -2.81
N GLU A 68 -7.25 -20.68 -3.80
CA GLU A 68 -7.88 -19.53 -4.45
C GLU A 68 -9.08 -19.99 -5.28
N LYS A 69 -10.30 -19.60 -4.87
CA LYS A 69 -11.52 -19.80 -5.65
C LYS A 69 -12.01 -18.47 -6.19
N LYS A 70 -12.01 -18.37 -7.53
CA LYS A 70 -12.58 -17.22 -8.25
C LYS A 70 -14.09 -17.34 -8.22
N LEU A 71 -14.74 -16.58 -7.35
CA LEU A 71 -16.19 -16.53 -7.20
C LEU A 71 -16.86 -15.78 -8.34
N GLY A 72 -16.16 -14.83 -8.98
CA GLY A 72 -16.73 -13.98 -10.03
C GLY A 72 -15.77 -12.91 -10.53
N ILE A 73 -16.30 -12.01 -11.34
CA ILE A 73 -15.62 -10.79 -11.80
C ILE A 73 -16.43 -9.59 -11.31
N VAL A 74 -15.75 -8.57 -10.79
CA VAL A 74 -16.37 -7.32 -10.30
C VAL A 74 -15.93 -6.15 -11.18
N ASP A 75 -16.90 -5.38 -11.65
CA ASP A 75 -16.65 -4.13 -12.39
C ASP A 75 -16.31 -3.00 -11.40
N LEU A 76 -15.21 -2.27 -11.63
CA LEU A 76 -14.66 -1.17 -10.85
C LEU A 76 -14.76 0.17 -11.60
N HIS A 77 -15.00 1.26 -10.86
CA HIS A 77 -15.12 2.58 -11.47
C HIS A 77 -13.78 3.10 -12.03
N PRO A 78 -13.71 3.55 -13.30
CA PRO A 78 -12.47 4.00 -13.92
C PRO A 78 -11.87 5.25 -13.25
N ASP A 79 -12.69 6.22 -12.82
CA ASP A 79 -12.18 7.41 -12.10
C ASP A 79 -11.57 7.13 -10.71
N VAL A 80 -11.67 5.89 -10.20
CA VAL A 80 -11.10 5.51 -8.90
C VAL A 80 -9.93 4.54 -9.07
N PHE A 81 -10.11 3.51 -9.89
CA PHE A 81 -9.13 2.42 -10.07
C PHE A 81 -8.43 2.45 -11.44
N GLY A 82 -8.82 3.35 -12.34
CA GLY A 82 -8.29 3.51 -13.70
C GLY A 82 -7.62 4.86 -13.97
N VAL A 83 -7.48 5.72 -12.96
CA VAL A 83 -6.81 7.03 -13.09
C VAL A 83 -5.34 6.86 -13.44
N MET A 84 -4.82 7.73 -14.32
CA MET A 84 -3.40 7.78 -14.64
C MET A 84 -2.54 7.93 -13.37
N PRO A 85 -1.62 6.99 -13.10
CA PRO A 85 -0.87 6.96 -11.86
C PRO A 85 0.14 8.11 -11.79
N ARG A 86 0.02 8.96 -10.77
CA ARG A 86 0.87 10.14 -10.55
C ARG A 86 1.73 10.02 -9.30
N ILE A 87 2.99 9.60 -9.49
CA ILE A 87 3.96 9.35 -8.41
C ILE A 87 4.29 10.64 -7.63
N ASP A 88 4.29 11.79 -8.31
CA ASP A 88 4.54 13.10 -7.70
C ASP A 88 3.54 13.44 -6.60
N ILE A 89 2.25 13.22 -6.85
CA ILE A 89 1.18 13.49 -5.88
C ILE A 89 1.18 12.45 -4.76
N ILE A 90 1.48 11.20 -5.07
CA ILE A 90 1.63 10.15 -4.06
C ILE A 90 2.73 10.53 -3.07
N HIS A 91 3.89 10.96 -3.58
CA HIS A 91 4.99 11.45 -2.76
C HIS A 91 4.60 12.67 -1.90
N GLU A 92 3.92 13.68 -2.49
CA GLU A 92 3.40 14.83 -1.73
C GLU A 92 2.46 14.40 -0.58
N ASN A 93 1.60 13.41 -0.83
CA ASN A 93 0.67 12.89 0.17
C ASN A 93 1.40 12.16 1.31
N VAL A 94 2.39 11.33 0.99
CA VAL A 94 3.20 10.62 1.98
C VAL A 94 3.97 11.59 2.87
N LEU A 95 4.62 12.60 2.26
CA LEU A 95 5.33 13.63 3.01
C LEU A 95 4.37 14.43 3.91
N TRP A 96 3.20 14.79 3.37
CA TRP A 96 2.17 15.46 4.14
C TRP A 96 1.75 14.63 5.35
N GLN A 97 1.40 13.35 5.15
CA GLN A 97 1.01 12.41 6.23
C GLN A 97 2.10 12.20 7.28
N LYS A 98 3.38 12.28 6.91
CA LYS A 98 4.50 12.20 7.84
C LYS A 98 4.67 13.48 8.66
N ASN A 99 4.53 14.64 8.02
CA ASN A 99 4.88 15.93 8.61
C ASN A 99 3.73 16.60 9.38
N TYR A 100 2.47 16.45 8.93
CA TYR A 100 1.35 17.19 9.53
C TYR A 100 1.15 16.89 11.03
N LYS A 101 1.48 15.67 11.46
CA LYS A 101 1.40 15.21 12.86
C LYS A 101 2.70 15.41 13.65
N ARG A 102 3.77 15.91 13.02
CA ARG A 102 5.10 16.01 13.63
C ARG A 102 5.23 17.31 14.42
N VAL A 103 5.63 17.15 15.69
CA VAL A 103 6.06 18.25 16.56
C VAL A 103 7.46 17.94 17.09
N SER A 104 8.40 18.87 16.91
CA SER A 104 9.74 18.74 17.46
C SER A 104 9.84 19.47 18.80
N TYR A 105 10.24 18.73 19.83
CA TYR A 105 10.46 19.25 21.18
C TYR A 105 11.93 19.58 21.47
N ALA A 106 12.83 19.36 20.51
CA ALA A 106 14.24 19.65 20.67
C ALA A 106 14.46 21.14 20.97
N HIS A 107 15.10 21.44 22.09
CA HIS A 107 15.31 22.80 22.57
C HIS A 107 16.77 22.99 22.99
N THR A 108 17.39 24.05 22.49
CA THR A 108 18.71 24.50 22.96
C THR A 108 18.59 25.82 23.70
N LYS A 109 19.38 25.96 24.77
CA LYS A 109 19.43 27.20 25.54
C LYS A 109 20.24 28.25 24.81
N VAL A 110 19.61 29.38 24.50
CA VAL A 110 20.30 30.57 23.97
C VAL A 110 21.12 31.21 25.10
N ARG A 111 22.11 32.05 24.77
CA ARG A 111 22.98 32.71 25.77
C ARG A 111 22.22 33.41 26.91
N SER A 112 21.00 33.88 26.65
CA SER A 112 20.11 34.55 27.62
C SER A 112 19.38 33.58 28.56
N GLU A 113 19.23 32.33 28.15
CA GLU A 113 18.53 31.27 28.89
C GLU A 113 19.51 30.44 29.75
N VAL A 114 20.81 30.53 29.47
CA VAL A 114 21.85 29.86 30.27
C VAL A 114 22.11 30.65 31.56
N GLN A 115 22.04 29.98 32.70
CA GLN A 115 22.14 30.61 34.03
C GLN A 115 23.43 31.42 34.24
N GLY A 116 23.32 32.68 34.69
CA GLY A 116 24.45 33.55 35.02
C GLY A 116 24.94 34.41 33.84
N GLY A 117 26.18 34.89 33.90
CA GLY A 117 26.79 35.66 32.80
C GLY A 117 26.35 37.12 32.64
N GLY A 118 25.71 37.70 33.66
CA GLY A 118 25.37 39.13 33.68
C GLY A 118 26.55 40.07 33.95
N ARG A 119 27.62 39.58 34.61
CA ARG A 119 28.84 40.36 34.89
C ARG A 119 29.83 40.24 33.73
N LYS A 120 30.42 41.38 33.31
CA LYS A 120 31.53 41.39 32.34
C LYS A 120 32.74 40.65 32.93
N PRO A 121 33.34 39.67 32.20
CA PRO A 121 34.44 38.87 32.74
C PRO A 121 35.67 39.67 33.16
N TRP A 122 36.03 40.70 32.38
CA TRP A 122 37.16 41.59 32.64
C TRP A 122 37.01 42.94 31.90
N PRO A 123 37.73 44.01 32.31
CA PRO A 123 37.69 45.30 31.65
C PRO A 123 38.12 45.22 30.17
N GLN A 124 37.63 46.16 29.36
CA GLN A 124 37.81 46.15 27.90
C GLN A 124 39.28 46.28 27.45
N LYS A 125 40.13 46.92 28.26
CA LYS A 125 41.55 47.19 28.01
C LYS A 125 42.36 46.92 29.29
N GLY A 126 43.67 46.75 29.14
CA GLY A 126 44.63 46.61 30.26
C GLY A 126 45.16 45.19 30.51
N LEU A 127 44.44 44.15 30.11
CA LEU A 127 44.80 42.74 30.42
C LEU A 127 45.47 41.96 29.28
N GLY A 128 45.57 42.52 28.07
CA GLY A 128 46.14 41.82 26.90
C GLY A 128 45.32 40.63 26.37
N ARG A 129 44.14 40.33 26.94
CA ARG A 129 43.25 39.24 26.52
C ARG A 129 42.22 39.71 25.48
N ALA A 130 41.64 38.75 24.75
CA ALA A 130 40.50 39.01 23.86
C ALA A 130 39.32 39.67 24.61
N ARG A 131 38.55 40.49 23.90
CA ARG A 131 37.43 41.26 24.47
C ARG A 131 36.18 40.40 24.57
N HIS A 132 35.62 40.28 25.77
CA HIS A 132 34.37 39.54 25.98
C HIS A 132 33.37 40.31 26.84
N GLY A 133 32.09 40.15 26.50
CA GLY A 133 30.96 40.77 27.20
C GLY A 133 30.33 39.88 28.28
N SER A 134 30.32 38.56 28.06
CA SER A 134 29.70 37.59 28.97
C SER A 134 30.39 36.24 28.86
N ILE A 135 30.46 35.49 29.97
CA ILE A 135 30.91 34.09 30.00
C ILE A 135 29.92 33.12 29.35
N ARG A 136 28.66 33.54 29.10
CA ARG A 136 27.64 32.71 28.44
C ARG A 136 27.59 32.88 26.92
N SER A 137 28.54 33.64 26.37
CA SER A 137 28.73 33.73 24.93
C SER A 137 28.99 32.33 24.33
N PRO A 138 28.47 32.02 23.14
CA PRO A 138 28.71 30.76 22.43
C PRO A 138 30.20 30.42 22.21
N LEU A 139 31.07 31.44 22.22
CA LEU A 139 32.52 31.27 22.11
C LEU A 139 33.13 30.61 23.37
N PHE A 140 32.44 30.65 24.51
CA PHE A 140 32.90 30.05 25.76
C PHE A 140 32.35 28.64 25.94
N LYS A 141 33.14 27.78 26.58
CA LYS A 141 32.68 26.46 27.05
C LYS A 141 31.52 26.63 28.04
N GLY A 142 30.40 25.94 27.80
CA GLY A 142 29.19 26.09 28.62
C GLY A 142 28.43 27.41 28.38
N GLY A 143 28.72 28.09 27.26
CA GLY A 143 27.90 29.17 26.72
C GLY A 143 26.64 28.65 26.02
N GLY A 144 25.76 29.58 25.60
CA GLY A 144 24.56 29.22 24.86
C GLY A 144 24.83 28.87 23.39
N VAL A 145 23.90 28.14 22.77
CA VAL A 145 23.95 27.78 21.35
C VAL A 145 23.39 28.94 20.51
N VAL A 146 24.05 29.32 19.41
CA VAL A 146 23.59 30.41 18.51
C VAL A 146 22.44 29.95 17.63
N HIS A 147 22.68 28.91 16.83
CA HIS A 147 21.73 28.36 15.87
C HIS A 147 21.45 26.91 16.24
N GLY A 148 20.59 26.73 17.23
CA GLY A 148 20.10 25.42 17.62
C GLY A 148 18.58 25.35 17.50
N PRO A 149 18.01 24.16 17.66
CA PRO A 149 16.57 23.99 17.61
C PRO A 149 15.88 24.81 18.71
N ARG A 150 14.79 25.47 18.32
CA ARG A 150 13.85 26.18 19.19
C ARG A 150 12.58 25.34 19.27
N SER A 151 12.04 25.20 20.47
CA SER A 151 10.89 24.33 20.76
C SER A 151 9.74 25.15 21.35
N PRO A 152 8.48 24.76 21.10
CA PRO A 152 8.05 23.68 20.20
C PRO A 152 7.97 24.16 18.75
N THR A 153 8.45 23.37 17.79
CA THR A 153 8.25 23.61 16.36
C THR A 153 7.30 22.59 15.75
N SER A 154 6.18 23.08 15.21
CA SER A 154 5.22 22.26 14.46
C SER A 154 5.55 22.29 12.97
N TYR A 155 5.38 21.14 12.31
CA TYR A 155 5.53 21.00 10.85
C TYR A 155 4.16 20.89 10.16
N PHE A 156 3.13 21.43 10.80
CA PHE A 156 1.75 21.30 10.34
C PHE A 156 1.52 22.13 9.08
N TYR A 157 0.99 21.48 8.04
CA TYR A 157 0.38 22.13 6.90
C TYR A 157 -0.75 21.23 6.36
N MET A 158 -1.75 21.84 5.74
CA MET A 158 -2.85 21.10 5.12
C MET A 158 -2.67 21.04 3.61
N LEU A 159 -2.56 19.81 3.07
CA LEU A 159 -2.56 19.58 1.63
C LEU A 159 -3.96 19.85 1.06
N PRO A 160 -4.09 20.52 -0.11
CA PRO A 160 -5.38 20.73 -0.77
C PRO A 160 -6.19 19.45 -0.88
N PHE A 161 -7.50 19.55 -0.68
CA PHE A 161 -8.39 18.39 -0.59
C PHE A 161 -8.29 17.48 -1.84
N PHE A 162 -8.39 18.03 -3.04
CA PHE A 162 -8.31 17.23 -4.26
C PHE A 162 -6.92 16.65 -4.55
N LYS A 163 -5.84 17.26 -4.04
CA LYS A 163 -4.51 16.62 -4.07
C LYS A 163 -4.48 15.36 -3.19
N ARG A 164 -5.22 15.37 -2.07
CA ARG A 164 -5.36 14.18 -1.20
C ARG A 164 -6.20 13.09 -1.84
N VAL A 165 -7.33 13.46 -2.43
CA VAL A 165 -8.20 12.53 -3.17
C VAL A 165 -7.45 11.91 -4.34
N MET A 166 -6.76 12.73 -5.15
CA MET A 166 -5.99 12.25 -6.30
C MET A 166 -4.82 11.35 -5.88
N GLY A 167 -4.22 11.57 -4.70
CA GLY A 167 -3.22 10.65 -4.15
C GLY A 167 -3.81 9.28 -3.81
N LEU A 168 -5.01 9.24 -3.23
CA LEU A 168 -5.72 8.00 -2.94
C LEU A 168 -6.08 7.24 -4.22
N THR A 169 -6.74 7.89 -5.19
CA THR A 169 -7.13 7.25 -6.45
C THR A 169 -5.92 6.79 -7.25
N SER A 170 -4.86 7.61 -7.35
CA SER A 170 -3.62 7.20 -8.02
C SER A 170 -2.99 5.97 -7.37
N THR A 171 -3.03 5.86 -6.04
CA THR A 171 -2.46 4.69 -5.35
C THR A 171 -3.32 3.44 -5.56
N LEU A 172 -4.65 3.56 -5.53
CA LEU A 172 -5.57 2.46 -5.83
C LEU A 172 -5.40 1.97 -7.28
N SER A 173 -5.28 2.88 -8.24
CA SER A 173 -4.99 2.53 -9.63
C SER A 173 -3.66 1.81 -9.78
N ILE A 174 -2.61 2.23 -9.06
CA ILE A 174 -1.31 1.55 -9.09
C ILE A 174 -1.43 0.13 -8.53
N LYS A 175 -2.07 -0.04 -7.37
CA LYS A 175 -2.27 -1.36 -6.77
C LYS A 175 -3.05 -2.30 -7.70
N HIS A 176 -4.07 -1.77 -8.37
CA HIS A 176 -4.79 -2.54 -9.38
C HIS A 176 -3.94 -2.88 -10.61
N ALA A 177 -3.17 -1.92 -11.13
CA ALA A 177 -2.33 -2.12 -12.31
C ALA A 177 -1.10 -3.02 -12.07
N GLN A 178 -0.69 -3.18 -10.81
CA GLN A 178 0.41 -4.05 -10.40
C GLN A 178 -0.05 -5.46 -9.98
N ASP A 179 -1.34 -5.76 -10.10
CA ASP A 179 -1.96 -7.01 -9.61
C ASP A 179 -1.83 -7.22 -8.08
N ASP A 180 -1.57 -6.15 -7.32
CA ASP A 180 -1.46 -6.16 -5.85
C ASP A 180 -2.81 -5.97 -5.13
N LEU A 181 -3.88 -5.70 -5.89
CA LEU A 181 -5.23 -5.44 -5.39
C LEU A 181 -6.10 -6.69 -5.53
N HIS A 182 -6.55 -7.23 -4.39
CA HIS A 182 -7.47 -8.36 -4.34
C HIS A 182 -8.82 -7.93 -3.77
N ILE A 183 -9.91 -8.39 -4.41
CA ILE A 183 -11.27 -8.14 -3.94
C ILE A 183 -11.85 -9.44 -3.41
N VAL A 184 -12.28 -9.40 -2.16
CA VAL A 184 -12.76 -10.57 -1.43
C VAL A 184 -14.23 -10.38 -1.06
N ASN A 185 -14.95 -11.49 -0.89
CA ASN A 185 -16.33 -11.49 -0.41
C ASN A 185 -16.48 -10.83 0.96
N ASN A 186 -15.95 -11.50 1.99
CA ASN A 186 -16.01 -11.10 3.38
C ASN A 186 -14.67 -11.43 4.03
N LEU A 187 -14.39 -10.81 5.19
CA LEU A 187 -13.21 -11.13 5.99
C LEU A 187 -13.45 -12.26 7.01
N GLU A 188 -14.43 -13.12 6.76
CA GLU A 188 -14.70 -14.28 7.61
C GLU A 188 -13.71 -15.40 7.28
N ILE A 189 -13.13 -15.98 8.32
CA ILE A 189 -12.09 -17.02 8.22
C ILE A 189 -12.58 -18.23 9.04
N PRO A 190 -12.37 -19.47 8.58
CA PRO A 190 -12.85 -20.67 9.27
C PRO A 190 -12.23 -20.86 10.67
N THR A 191 -11.00 -20.40 10.87
CA THR A 191 -10.22 -20.62 12.09
C THR A 191 -9.60 -19.30 12.58
N ASP A 192 -9.37 -19.17 13.88
CA ASP A 192 -8.70 -18.04 14.53
C ASP A 192 -7.17 -18.19 14.58
N ASP A 193 -6.63 -19.27 14.02
CA ASP A 193 -5.21 -19.57 13.99
C ASP A 193 -4.44 -18.65 13.02
N PRO A 194 -3.39 -17.95 13.48
CA PRO A 194 -2.60 -17.05 12.63
C PRO A 194 -1.87 -17.80 11.49
N LYS A 195 -1.52 -19.07 11.70
CA LYS A 195 -0.87 -19.90 10.68
C LYS A 195 -1.72 -20.06 9.43
N PHE A 196 -3.03 -20.18 9.59
CA PHE A 196 -3.94 -20.28 8.44
C PHE A 196 -3.79 -19.09 7.49
N LEU A 197 -3.68 -17.87 8.04
CA LEU A 197 -3.47 -16.67 7.23
C LEU A 197 -2.09 -16.63 6.56
N GLN A 198 -1.05 -17.09 7.25
CA GLN A 198 0.30 -17.18 6.69
C GLN A 198 0.32 -18.16 5.51
N ASP A 199 -0.21 -19.36 5.72
CA ASP A 199 -0.30 -20.40 4.70
C ASP A 199 -1.14 -19.92 3.50
N LEU A 200 -2.28 -19.25 3.75
CA LEU A 200 -3.13 -18.68 2.70
C LEU A 200 -2.37 -17.63 1.85
N ILE A 201 -1.62 -16.74 2.50
CA ILE A 201 -0.86 -15.67 1.83
C ILE A 201 0.31 -16.24 1.02
N GLU A 202 0.99 -17.25 1.56
CA GLU A 202 2.07 -17.97 0.88
C GLU A 202 1.54 -18.74 -0.34
N GLU A 203 0.44 -19.49 -0.20
CA GLU A 203 -0.16 -20.24 -1.31
C GLU A 203 -0.64 -19.34 -2.45
N ARG A 204 -1.22 -18.18 -2.11
CA ARG A 204 -1.76 -17.21 -3.10
C ARG A 204 -0.72 -16.22 -3.60
N ASN A 205 0.50 -16.26 -3.07
CA ASN A 205 1.59 -15.35 -3.42
C ASN A 205 1.26 -13.86 -3.22
N TRP A 206 0.54 -13.51 -2.14
CA TRP A 206 0.18 -12.12 -1.82
C TRP A 206 1.35 -11.27 -1.25
N GLY A 207 2.58 -11.74 -1.41
CA GLY A 207 3.77 -11.07 -0.90
C GLY A 207 3.93 -11.16 0.62
N VAL A 208 4.82 -10.32 1.15
CA VAL A 208 5.24 -10.35 2.56
C VAL A 208 4.25 -9.68 3.48
N SER A 209 3.56 -8.62 3.01
CA SER A 209 2.72 -7.77 3.87
C SER A 209 1.40 -7.44 3.22
N VAL A 210 0.33 -7.57 4.00
CA VAL A 210 -1.05 -7.53 3.50
C VAL A 210 -1.88 -6.56 4.34
N LEU A 211 -2.64 -5.70 3.66
CA LEU A 211 -3.58 -4.77 4.30
C LEU A 211 -5.02 -5.17 3.98
N PHE A 212 -5.75 -5.62 4.99
CA PHE A 212 -7.16 -5.96 4.90
C PHE A 212 -8.04 -4.75 5.25
N VAL A 213 -9.01 -4.45 4.39
CA VAL A 213 -9.87 -3.28 4.55
C VAL A 213 -11.34 -3.64 4.40
N ASP A 214 -12.14 -3.25 5.40
CA ASP A 214 -13.58 -3.49 5.43
C ASP A 214 -14.36 -2.29 6.03
N VAL A 215 -15.68 -2.28 5.87
CA VAL A 215 -16.57 -1.19 6.26
C VAL A 215 -16.83 -1.09 7.78
N PRO A 216 -17.17 -2.17 8.51
CA PRO A 216 -17.55 -2.07 9.92
C PRO A 216 -16.33 -1.76 10.80
N ASP A 217 -16.58 -1.07 11.91
CA ASP A 217 -15.56 -0.85 12.95
C ASP A 217 -15.18 -2.15 13.67
N MET A 218 -16.17 -3.01 13.87
CA MET A 218 -16.00 -4.33 14.49
C MET A 218 -15.86 -5.38 13.40
N MET A 219 -14.61 -5.81 13.18
CA MET A 219 -14.25 -6.89 12.27
C MET A 219 -14.62 -8.26 12.86
N PRO A 220 -14.76 -9.31 12.04
CA PRO A 220 -15.05 -10.65 12.56
C PRO A 220 -13.94 -11.13 13.52
N ARG A 221 -14.35 -11.89 14.54
CA ARG A 221 -13.46 -12.27 15.65
C ARG A 221 -12.23 -13.03 15.18
N ASN A 222 -12.42 -14.01 14.27
CA ASN A 222 -11.36 -14.91 13.84
C ASN A 222 -10.21 -14.15 13.16
N ILE A 223 -10.51 -13.30 12.18
CA ILE A 223 -9.48 -12.50 11.51
C ILE A 223 -8.82 -11.50 12.46
N THR A 224 -9.58 -10.92 13.40
CA THR A 224 -9.02 -9.97 14.36
C THR A 224 -7.98 -10.63 15.26
N VAL A 225 -8.27 -11.82 15.79
CA VAL A 225 -7.34 -12.57 16.64
C VAL A 225 -6.13 -13.07 15.84
N ALA A 226 -6.36 -13.58 14.64
CA ALA A 226 -5.30 -14.08 13.77
C ALA A 226 -4.33 -12.97 13.34
N THR A 227 -4.84 -11.79 12.95
CA THR A 227 -4.02 -10.66 12.51
C THR A 227 -3.30 -9.95 13.67
N ASP A 228 -3.88 -9.86 14.87
CA ASP A 228 -3.22 -9.23 16.03
C ASP A 228 -1.91 -9.95 16.42
N SER A 229 -1.83 -11.25 16.13
CA SER A 229 -0.63 -12.06 16.39
C SER A 229 0.51 -11.82 15.37
N ILE A 230 0.21 -11.28 14.18
CA ILE A 230 1.13 -11.15 13.04
C ILE A 230 1.39 -9.67 12.75
N LYS A 231 2.66 -9.27 12.53
CA LYS A 231 2.99 -7.84 12.36
C LYS A 231 2.89 -7.36 10.91
N GLU A 232 3.03 -8.29 9.98
CA GLU A 232 3.05 -8.08 8.55
C GLU A 232 1.64 -7.84 7.98
N MET A 233 0.61 -8.27 8.71
CA MET A 233 -0.79 -8.18 8.34
C MET A 233 -1.49 -7.13 9.20
N ASN A 234 -2.27 -6.25 8.59
CA ASN A 234 -3.01 -5.24 9.33
C ASN A 234 -4.48 -5.19 8.88
N LEU A 235 -5.39 -5.03 9.83
CA LEU A 235 -6.80 -4.72 9.58
C LEU A 235 -7.01 -3.22 9.69
N MET A 236 -7.81 -2.65 8.80
CA MET A 236 -8.14 -1.23 8.83
C MET A 236 -9.56 -0.97 8.32
N PRO A 237 -10.35 -0.12 8.97
CA PRO A 237 -11.65 0.26 8.44
C PRO A 237 -11.51 1.22 7.24
N VAL A 238 -12.51 1.24 6.35
CA VAL A 238 -12.50 2.08 5.12
C VAL A 238 -12.20 3.56 5.37
N TYR A 239 -12.73 4.15 6.45
CA TYR A 239 -12.49 5.58 6.74
C TYR A 239 -11.05 5.87 7.19
N GLY A 240 -10.30 4.86 7.63
CA GLY A 240 -8.88 4.94 7.99
C GLY A 240 -7.94 4.82 6.79
N LEU A 241 -8.46 4.49 5.60
CA LEU A 241 -7.68 4.25 4.40
C LEU A 241 -6.83 5.46 4.02
N ASN A 242 -5.53 5.22 3.87
CA ASN A 242 -4.54 6.28 3.66
C ASN A 242 -3.41 5.81 2.73
N VAL A 243 -2.87 6.75 1.95
CA VAL A 243 -1.79 6.50 0.97
C VAL A 243 -0.57 5.82 1.60
N TYR A 244 -0.10 6.29 2.76
CA TYR A 244 1.07 5.72 3.44
C TYR A 244 0.90 4.23 3.77
N SER A 245 -0.27 3.83 4.28
CA SER A 245 -0.53 2.43 4.66
C SER A 245 -0.68 1.55 3.43
N MET A 246 -1.31 2.04 2.36
CA MET A 246 -1.39 1.29 1.09
C MET A 246 -0.02 1.06 0.47
N LEU A 247 0.92 2.00 0.60
CA LEU A 247 2.29 1.83 0.10
C LEU A 247 3.19 1.02 1.04
N LYS A 248 2.90 1.02 2.34
CA LYS A 248 3.65 0.25 3.33
C LYS A 248 3.47 -1.26 3.13
N HIS A 249 2.29 -1.67 2.64
CA HIS A 249 1.96 -3.07 2.40
C HIS A 249 2.10 -3.40 0.91
N GLU A 250 2.53 -4.63 0.62
CA GLU A 250 2.69 -5.13 -0.74
C GLU A 250 1.33 -5.40 -1.36
N THR A 251 0.43 -6.08 -0.66
CA THR A 251 -0.92 -6.33 -1.17
C THR A 251 -2.00 -5.60 -0.38
N LEU A 252 -3.06 -5.25 -1.10
CA LEU A 252 -4.23 -4.58 -0.57
C LEU A 252 -5.47 -5.43 -0.85
N VAL A 253 -6.14 -5.83 0.21
CA VAL A 253 -7.32 -6.70 0.16
C VAL A 253 -8.54 -5.89 0.58
N LEU A 254 -9.52 -5.74 -0.32
CA LEU A 254 -10.78 -5.04 -0.06
C LEU A 254 -11.95 -6.01 -0.05
N THR A 255 -12.87 -5.85 0.89
CA THR A 255 -14.19 -6.46 0.74
C THR A 255 -14.97 -5.78 -0.37
N LEU A 256 -15.92 -6.49 -0.99
CA LEU A 256 -16.82 -5.88 -1.99
C LEU A 256 -17.55 -4.66 -1.42
N ASN A 257 -18.01 -4.76 -0.17
CA ASN A 257 -18.65 -3.64 0.54
C ASN A 257 -17.70 -2.44 0.71
N ALA A 258 -16.41 -2.68 0.97
CA ALA A 258 -15.41 -1.63 1.08
C ALA A 258 -15.19 -0.92 -0.26
N VAL A 259 -15.10 -1.67 -1.37
CA VAL A 259 -14.98 -1.10 -2.71
C VAL A 259 -16.14 -0.17 -3.02
N GLU A 260 -17.38 -0.64 -2.80
CA GLU A 260 -18.58 0.18 -3.00
C GLU A 260 -18.55 1.46 -2.17
N LYS A 261 -18.11 1.36 -0.90
CA LYS A 261 -18.05 2.52 -0.01
C LYS A 261 -16.99 3.52 -0.43
N ILE A 262 -15.84 3.06 -0.88
CA ILE A 262 -14.74 3.89 -1.38
C ILE A 262 -15.20 4.63 -2.64
N GLU A 263 -15.77 3.92 -3.61
CA GLU A 263 -16.28 4.50 -4.85
C GLU A 263 -17.37 5.53 -4.58
N GLU A 264 -18.37 5.21 -3.75
CA GLU A 264 -19.45 6.13 -3.38
C GLU A 264 -18.87 7.44 -2.81
N ARG A 265 -17.90 7.33 -1.90
CA ARG A 265 -17.33 8.49 -1.20
C ARG A 265 -16.47 9.35 -2.12
N ILE A 266 -15.64 8.74 -2.96
CA ILE A 266 -14.75 9.48 -3.86
C ILE A 266 -15.56 10.16 -4.97
N LEU A 267 -16.45 9.42 -5.63
CA LEU A 267 -17.28 9.94 -6.72
C LEU A 267 -18.18 11.09 -6.23
N LEU A 268 -18.76 10.96 -5.04
CA LEU A 268 -19.56 12.04 -4.45
C LEU A 268 -18.75 13.33 -4.28
N GLN A 269 -17.45 13.26 -3.99
CA GLN A 269 -16.61 14.44 -3.82
C GLN A 269 -16.12 15.01 -5.14
N LEU A 270 -15.89 14.16 -6.16
CA LEU A 270 -15.52 14.60 -7.51
C LEU A 270 -16.68 15.33 -8.22
N HIS A 271 -17.91 14.81 -8.11
CA HIS A 271 -19.08 15.36 -8.81
C HIS A 271 -19.92 16.31 -7.94
N ARG A 272 -19.36 16.84 -6.85
CA ARG A 272 -20.09 17.66 -5.90
C ARG A 272 -20.32 19.09 -6.43
N PRO A 273 -21.56 19.58 -6.59
CA PRO A 273 -21.79 20.97 -7.05
C PRO A 273 -21.50 22.02 -5.96
N ASP A 274 -21.74 21.70 -4.68
CA ASP A 274 -21.55 22.62 -3.54
C ASP A 274 -20.13 22.61 -2.96
N TYR A 275 -19.14 22.09 -3.70
CA TYR A 275 -17.75 21.92 -3.22
C TYR A 275 -17.15 23.20 -2.64
N SER A 276 -17.23 24.31 -3.39
CA SER A 276 -16.66 25.59 -2.96
C SER A 276 -17.19 26.02 -1.60
N LYS A 277 -18.52 25.94 -1.41
CA LYS A 277 -19.19 26.32 -0.16
C LYS A 277 -18.79 25.43 1.01
N LYS A 278 -18.64 24.12 0.79
CA LYS A 278 -18.18 23.19 1.83
C LYS A 278 -16.72 23.40 2.21
N MET A 279 -15.84 23.66 1.24
CA MET A 279 -14.42 23.84 1.51
C MET A 279 -14.09 25.14 2.24
N LEU A 280 -14.92 26.18 2.11
CA LEU A 280 -14.75 27.43 2.87
C LEU A 280 -14.64 27.18 4.39
N LYS A 281 -15.39 26.22 4.93
CA LYS A 281 -15.32 25.84 6.36
C LYS A 281 -13.95 25.30 6.77
N PHE A 282 -13.21 24.70 5.84
CA PHE A 282 -11.94 24.02 6.09
C PHE A 282 -10.72 24.80 5.58
N ARG A 283 -10.91 26.02 5.05
CA ARG A 283 -9.79 26.91 4.74
C ARG A 283 -9.15 27.34 6.05
N VAL A 284 -7.96 26.80 6.33
CA VAL A 284 -7.09 27.33 7.37
C VAL A 284 -6.72 28.76 6.95
N SER A 285 -6.92 29.74 7.82
CA SER A 285 -6.36 31.08 7.65
C SER A 285 -4.83 30.92 7.76
N GLN A 286 -4.18 30.71 6.62
CA GLN A 286 -2.72 30.83 6.54
C GLN A 286 -2.42 32.33 6.66
N GLN A 287 -2.24 32.80 7.90
CA GLN A 287 -1.62 34.08 8.22
C GLN A 287 -0.11 33.86 8.36
#